data_AF-A0A934TUG4-F1
#
_entry.id   AF-A0A934TUG4-F1
#
_cell.length_a   1.000
_cell.length_b   1.000
_cell.length_c   1.000
_cell.angle_alpha   90.00
_cell.angle_beta   90.00
_cell.angle_gamma   90.00
#
_symmetry.space_group_name_H-M   'P 1'
#
loop_
_entity.id
_entity.type
_entity.pdbx_description
1 polymer ?
#
loop_
_entity_poly.entity_id
_entity_poly.type
_entity_poly.pdbx_seq_one_letter_code
_entity_poly.pdbx_strand_id
1 'polypeptide(L)'
;MTRTRHRKFSVLQGIRSTSATSQRASQLSNAWAVGRGDDVDQQDLSSIGIHVDGRGSLSRDGFALALIFNELAHGVVLAAGDGRVISANPAAIEEFRKQKALLLRDGVVCGPDSRQGAKLSQALRSAREGKRTLITLGNREPERLIVLAIPVPRSSTARTVDCVALFLSRGSVCENLMLASFACAHRLTYMEVEVLTMLCQDLTGPQIASRLNIQVSTVRTHIRSLCCKTRSSSVRALVSTIAMLPPLRGRAAVDKLQ
;
A
#
# COMPACT_ATOMS: atom_id res chain seq x y z
N MET A 1 50.81 -15.15 -21.34
CA MET A 1 51.11 -15.53 -22.74
C MET A 1 50.17 -16.68 -23.12
N THR A 2 48.98 -16.33 -23.61
CA THR A 2 48.59 -16.35 -25.05
C THR A 2 48.22 -17.73 -25.56
N ARG A 3 46.91 -18.01 -25.64
CA ARG A 3 46.34 -18.63 -26.84
C ARG A 3 44.84 -18.33 -27.00
N THR A 4 44.63 -17.23 -27.70
CA THR A 4 43.43 -16.81 -28.41
C THR A 4 42.99 -17.88 -29.42
N ARG A 5 41.71 -18.24 -29.46
CA ARG A 5 41.10 -18.83 -30.66
C ARG A 5 39.85 -18.05 -31.05
N HIS A 6 40.04 -17.29 -32.13
CA HIS A 6 39.01 -16.73 -32.97
C HIS A 6 38.04 -17.79 -33.50
N ARG A 7 36.75 -17.47 -33.52
CA ARG A 7 35.89 -17.80 -34.67
C ARG A 7 35.05 -16.57 -35.02
N LYS A 8 35.40 -15.95 -36.14
CA LYS A 8 34.52 -15.09 -36.92
C LYS A 8 33.56 -16.00 -37.69
N PHE A 9 32.27 -15.70 -37.67
CA PHE A 9 31.37 -15.95 -38.80
C PHE A 9 30.44 -14.74 -38.92
N SER A 10 30.62 -14.02 -40.02
CA SER A 10 29.71 -13.00 -40.54
C SER A 10 28.91 -13.67 -41.65
N VAL A 11 27.63 -13.30 -41.81
CA VAL A 11 26.95 -12.94 -43.07
C VAL A 11 25.46 -12.73 -42.77
N LEU A 12 25.09 -11.45 -42.79
CA LEU A 12 23.99 -10.78 -43.48
C LEU A 12 22.55 -11.37 -43.53
N GLN A 13 21.65 -10.43 -43.17
CA GLN A 13 20.34 -10.10 -43.74
C GLN A 13 19.09 -10.89 -43.34
N GLY A 14 18.11 -10.12 -42.85
CA GLY A 14 16.74 -10.55 -42.60
C GLY A 14 15.93 -9.49 -41.85
N ILE A 15 15.85 -8.27 -42.38
CA ILE A 15 14.85 -7.28 -41.93
C ILE A 15 13.49 -7.77 -42.41
N ARG A 16 12.65 -8.25 -41.50
CA ARG A 16 11.19 -8.18 -41.62
C ARG A 16 10.57 -7.85 -40.27
N SER A 17 9.98 -6.67 -40.23
CA SER A 17 8.96 -6.24 -39.28
C SER A 17 7.73 -7.15 -39.34
N THR A 18 7.06 -7.30 -38.19
CA THR A 18 5.60 -7.19 -37.94
C THR A 18 5.04 -8.27 -37.00
N SER A 19 4.35 -7.77 -35.96
CA SER A 19 3.19 -8.36 -35.27
C SER A 19 3.33 -9.71 -34.55
N ALA A 20 4.03 -9.75 -33.41
CA ALA A 20 3.87 -10.85 -32.44
C ALA A 20 3.90 -10.43 -30.95
N THR A 21 4.19 -9.18 -30.62
CA THR A 21 4.35 -8.72 -29.23
C THR A 21 3.03 -8.33 -28.55
N SER A 22 1.93 -8.22 -29.29
CA SER A 22 0.65 -7.73 -28.73
C SER A 22 -0.23 -8.83 -28.10
N GLN A 23 0.09 -10.11 -28.26
CA GLN A 23 -0.78 -11.21 -27.82
C GLN A 23 -0.29 -11.96 -26.57
N ARG A 24 0.92 -11.67 -26.07
CA ARG A 24 1.45 -12.29 -24.84
C ARG A 24 1.25 -11.46 -23.57
N ALA A 25 0.86 -10.19 -23.69
CA ALA A 25 0.52 -9.34 -22.54
C ALA A 25 -0.90 -9.59 -22.00
N SER A 26 -1.78 -10.19 -22.80
CA SER A 26 -3.19 -10.46 -22.45
C SER A 26 -3.44 -11.83 -21.82
N GLN A 27 -2.42 -12.71 -21.71
CA GLN A 27 -2.57 -14.06 -21.15
C GLN A 27 -2.00 -14.25 -19.73
N LEU A 28 -1.34 -13.24 -19.14
CA LEU A 28 -0.85 -13.31 -17.75
C LEU A 28 -1.83 -12.70 -16.72
N SER A 29 -3.09 -12.49 -17.12
CA SER A 29 -4.16 -11.98 -16.25
C SER A 29 -4.91 -13.06 -15.47
N ASN A 30 -4.63 -14.36 -15.71
CA ASN A 30 -5.43 -15.46 -15.17
C ASN A 30 -4.60 -16.46 -14.34
N ALA A 31 -4.18 -16.00 -13.19
CA ALA A 31 -4.01 -16.73 -11.93
C ALA A 31 -4.09 -15.57 -10.94
N TRP A 32 -5.00 -15.48 -9.97
CA TRP A 32 -5.01 -16.14 -8.69
C TRP A 32 -6.46 -16.07 -8.20
N ALA A 33 -7.18 -17.19 -8.30
CA ALA A 33 -8.47 -17.38 -7.64
C ALA A 33 -8.22 -18.19 -6.37
N VAL A 34 -8.68 -17.68 -5.21
CA VAL A 34 -9.53 -18.38 -4.23
C VAL A 34 -9.64 -17.49 -2.97
N GLY A 35 -10.87 -17.08 -2.68
CA GLY A 35 -11.29 -16.38 -1.48
C GLY A 35 -12.70 -15.86 -1.67
N ARG A 36 -13.70 -16.76 -1.60
CA ARG A 36 -15.13 -16.43 -1.75
C ARG A 36 -15.55 -15.47 -0.63
N GLY A 37 -15.83 -14.22 -1.01
CA GLY A 37 -16.59 -13.22 -0.29
C GLY A 37 -17.28 -12.36 -1.34
N ASP A 38 -18.60 -12.27 -1.29
CA ASP A 38 -19.44 -11.82 -2.39
C ASP A 38 -19.22 -10.35 -2.80
N ASP A 39 -19.12 -10.18 -4.13
CA ASP A 39 -19.31 -8.99 -4.96
C ASP A 39 -18.66 -7.66 -4.52
N VAL A 40 -17.34 -7.57 -4.69
CA VAL A 40 -16.84 -6.38 -5.41
C VAL A 40 -16.83 -6.75 -6.88
N ASP A 41 -17.49 -5.97 -7.74
CA ASP A 41 -17.42 -6.17 -9.18
C ASP A 41 -15.94 -6.19 -9.60
N GLN A 42 -15.44 -7.37 -9.96
CA GLN A 42 -14.05 -7.58 -10.33
C GLN A 42 -13.65 -6.65 -11.51
N GLN A 43 -14.64 -6.24 -12.31
CA GLN A 43 -14.55 -5.26 -13.39
C GLN A 43 -14.21 -3.85 -12.90
N ASP A 44 -14.82 -3.37 -11.81
CA ASP A 44 -14.56 -2.05 -11.24
C ASP A 44 -13.13 -1.95 -10.70
N LEU A 45 -12.66 -2.95 -9.97
CA LEU A 45 -11.28 -2.97 -9.46
C LEU A 45 -10.24 -3.09 -10.56
N SER A 46 -10.55 -3.81 -11.66
CA SER A 46 -9.64 -3.93 -12.82
C SER A 46 -9.49 -2.63 -13.61
N SER A 47 -10.47 -1.73 -13.49
CA SER A 47 -10.46 -0.41 -14.13
C SER A 47 -9.74 0.65 -13.29
N ILE A 48 -9.52 0.35 -12.01
CA ILE A 48 -8.87 1.25 -11.04
C ILE A 48 -7.36 1.03 -11.06
N GLY A 49 -6.69 2.00 -11.65
CA GLY A 49 -5.25 2.12 -11.70
C GLY A 49 -4.91 3.49 -12.29
N ILE A 50 -3.62 3.83 -12.37
CA ILE A 50 -3.23 5.02 -13.11
C ILE A 50 -3.50 4.73 -14.59
N HIS A 51 -4.61 5.29 -15.10
CA HIS A 51 -5.00 5.19 -16.50
C HIS A 51 -4.01 6.01 -17.33
N VAL A 52 -3.20 5.32 -18.13
CA VAL A 52 -2.40 5.94 -19.17
C VAL A 52 -3.34 6.16 -20.34
N ASP A 53 -3.85 7.38 -20.50
CA ASP A 53 -4.70 7.72 -21.65
C ASP A 53 -4.02 7.29 -22.95
N GLY A 54 -4.78 6.62 -23.82
CA GLY A 54 -4.32 6.03 -25.09
C GLY A 54 -3.79 7.02 -26.15
N ARG A 55 -3.41 8.25 -25.76
CA ARG A 55 -2.77 9.27 -26.59
C ARG A 55 -1.52 9.93 -25.97
N GLY A 56 -1.08 9.52 -24.78
CA GLY A 56 0.09 10.13 -24.15
C GLY A 56 0.92 9.10 -23.41
N SER A 57 2.15 8.87 -23.87
CA SER A 57 3.20 8.38 -22.96
C SER A 57 3.19 9.30 -21.75
N LEU A 58 3.04 8.76 -20.54
CA LEU A 58 3.34 9.52 -19.33
C LEU A 58 4.70 10.18 -19.56
N SER A 59 4.82 11.46 -19.20
CA SER A 59 6.15 12.06 -19.07
C SER A 59 6.98 11.16 -18.15
N ARG A 60 8.30 11.13 -18.32
CA ARG A 60 9.19 10.35 -17.46
C ARG A 60 8.89 10.59 -15.96
N ASP A 61 8.55 11.84 -15.64
CA ASP A 61 8.15 12.27 -14.30
C ASP A 61 6.80 11.69 -13.88
N GLY A 62 5.80 11.66 -14.77
CA GLY A 62 4.50 11.05 -14.51
C GLY A 62 4.59 9.54 -14.22
N PHE A 63 5.44 8.82 -14.95
CA PHE A 63 5.69 7.40 -14.69
C PHE A 63 6.41 7.17 -13.36
N ALA A 64 7.40 8.00 -13.02
CA ALA A 64 8.09 7.90 -11.73
C ALA A 64 7.14 8.18 -10.55
N LEU A 65 6.27 9.19 -10.67
CA LEU A 65 5.25 9.49 -9.66
C LEU A 65 4.24 8.36 -9.49
N ALA A 66 3.85 7.72 -10.60
CA ALA A 66 2.98 6.55 -10.59
C ALA A 66 3.58 5.37 -9.81
N LEU A 67 4.90 5.13 -9.99
CA LEU A 67 5.61 4.11 -9.21
C LEU A 67 5.62 4.46 -7.72
N ILE A 68 5.97 5.69 -7.34
CA ILE A 68 6.01 6.13 -5.94
C ILE A 68 4.62 6.02 -5.29
N PHE A 69 3.57 6.43 -5.99
CA PHE A 69 2.19 6.32 -5.54
C PHE A 69 1.80 4.88 -5.15
N ASN A 70 2.28 3.90 -5.91
CA ASN A 70 2.01 2.48 -5.66
C ASN A 70 2.79 1.90 -4.48
N GLU A 71 3.92 2.52 -4.10
CA GLU A 71 4.74 2.09 -2.97
C GLU A 71 4.23 2.62 -1.61
N LEU A 72 3.22 3.50 -1.57
CA LEU A 72 2.69 4.05 -0.31
C LEU A 72 1.83 3.04 0.47
N ALA A 73 2.16 2.79 1.74
CA ALA A 73 1.43 1.86 2.62
C ALA A 73 0.01 2.33 2.94
N HIS A 74 -0.21 3.64 3.00
CA HIS A 74 -1.54 4.19 3.14
C HIS A 74 -2.31 4.03 1.84
N GLY A 75 -3.59 3.68 1.96
CA GLY A 75 -4.48 3.69 0.81
C GLY A 75 -4.64 5.12 0.31
N VAL A 76 -4.43 5.36 -0.98
CA VAL A 76 -4.68 6.66 -1.60
C VAL A 76 -5.63 6.46 -2.75
N VAL A 77 -6.75 7.20 -2.72
CA VAL A 77 -7.77 7.22 -3.76
C VAL A 77 -7.84 8.63 -4.33
N LEU A 78 -7.68 8.77 -5.63
CA LEU A 78 -8.06 9.96 -6.36
C LEU A 78 -9.49 9.77 -6.86
N ALA A 79 -10.39 10.64 -6.42
CA ALA A 79 -11.78 10.63 -6.82
C ALA A 79 -12.18 11.95 -7.49
N ALA A 80 -13.19 11.92 -8.34
CA ALA A 80 -13.89 13.10 -8.80
C ALA A 80 -14.73 13.69 -7.66
N GLY A 81 -15.22 14.92 -7.85
CA GLY A 81 -16.02 15.61 -6.82
C GLY A 81 -17.35 14.94 -6.44
N ASP A 82 -17.85 14.00 -7.23
CA ASP A 82 -19.02 13.16 -6.91
C ASP A 82 -18.65 11.88 -6.16
N GLY A 83 -17.36 11.62 -5.92
CA GLY A 83 -16.87 10.40 -5.27
C GLY A 83 -16.55 9.27 -6.24
N ARG A 84 -16.69 9.46 -7.57
CA ARG A 84 -16.25 8.48 -8.57
C ARG A 84 -14.74 8.30 -8.52
N VAL A 85 -14.26 7.07 -8.38
CA VAL A 85 -12.83 6.76 -8.37
C VAL A 85 -12.23 7.00 -9.74
N ILE A 86 -11.19 7.83 -9.79
CA ILE A 86 -10.36 8.08 -10.97
C ILE A 86 -9.15 7.14 -10.95
N SER A 87 -8.52 6.99 -9.78
CA SER A 87 -7.37 6.11 -9.57
C SER A 87 -7.26 5.75 -8.10
N ALA A 88 -6.69 4.58 -7.80
CA ALA A 88 -6.37 4.19 -6.44
C ALA A 88 -5.06 3.41 -6.43
N ASN A 89 -4.27 3.61 -5.37
CA ASN A 89 -3.07 2.80 -5.20
C ASN A 89 -3.45 1.39 -4.72
N PRO A 90 -2.53 0.41 -4.81
CA PRO A 90 -2.77 -0.94 -4.33
C PRO A 90 -3.21 -1.02 -2.86
N ALA A 91 -2.73 -0.15 -1.98
CA ALA A 91 -3.18 -0.12 -0.57
C ALA A 91 -4.67 0.23 -0.45
N ALA A 92 -5.16 1.19 -1.24
CA ALA A 92 -6.57 1.54 -1.26
C ALA A 92 -7.43 0.43 -1.87
N ILE A 93 -6.92 -0.27 -2.88
CA ILE A 93 -7.59 -1.44 -3.45
C ILE A 93 -7.77 -2.54 -2.40
N GLU A 94 -6.75 -2.82 -1.57
CA GLU A 94 -6.91 -3.77 -0.44
C GLU A 94 -7.97 -3.30 0.56
N GLU A 95 -8.03 -1.99 0.84
CA GLU A 95 -9.06 -1.43 1.73
C GLU A 95 -10.48 -1.62 1.16
N PHE A 96 -10.68 -1.45 -0.15
CA PHE A 96 -11.96 -1.74 -0.80
C PHE A 96 -12.32 -3.22 -0.75
N ARG A 97 -11.35 -4.12 -0.96
CA ARG A 97 -11.58 -5.58 -0.88
C ARG A 97 -12.02 -6.05 0.50
N LYS A 98 -11.60 -5.37 1.57
CA LYS A 98 -12.03 -5.69 2.93
C LYS A 98 -13.55 -5.48 3.12
N GLN A 99 -14.18 -4.60 2.32
CA GLN A 99 -15.61 -4.26 2.38
C GLN A 99 -16.15 -3.90 3.80
N LYS A 100 -15.31 -3.36 4.69
CA LYS A 100 -15.71 -3.08 6.08
C LYS A 100 -16.17 -1.64 6.31
N ALA A 101 -15.25 -0.68 6.12
CA ALA A 101 -15.47 0.73 6.43
C ALA A 101 -15.61 1.61 5.18
N LEU A 102 -15.17 1.11 4.04
CA LEU A 102 -15.22 1.78 2.76
C LEU A 102 -15.61 0.75 1.69
N LEU A 103 -16.57 1.12 0.86
CA LEU A 103 -17.06 0.30 -0.25
C LEU A 103 -16.81 1.02 -1.56
N LEU A 104 -16.76 0.24 -2.63
CA LEU A 104 -16.80 0.72 -4.00
C LEU A 104 -18.05 0.15 -4.65
N ARG A 105 -18.95 1.02 -5.15
CA ARG A 105 -20.19 0.62 -5.84
C ARG A 105 -20.32 1.44 -7.11
N ASP A 106 -20.43 0.78 -8.26
CA ASP A 106 -20.53 1.42 -9.57
C ASP A 106 -19.40 2.45 -9.81
N GLY A 107 -18.19 2.11 -9.38
CA GLY A 107 -17.02 3.01 -9.42
C GLY A 107 -17.06 4.21 -8.46
N VAL A 108 -18.02 4.29 -7.53
CA VAL A 108 -18.16 5.40 -6.55
C VAL A 108 -17.78 4.94 -5.15
N VAL A 109 -16.97 5.75 -4.45
CA VAL A 109 -16.59 5.50 -3.05
C VAL A 109 -17.79 5.74 -2.14
N CYS A 110 -18.17 4.73 -1.38
CA CYS A 110 -19.32 4.75 -0.48
C CYS A 110 -18.96 4.28 0.93
N GLY A 111 -19.75 4.70 1.92
CA GLY A 111 -19.75 4.08 3.24
C GLY A 111 -20.61 2.81 3.26
N PRO A 112 -20.40 1.88 4.21
CA PRO A 112 -21.16 0.63 4.30
C PRO A 112 -22.63 0.81 4.70
N ASP A 113 -22.95 1.92 5.37
CA ASP A 113 -24.30 2.28 5.82
C ASP A 113 -24.58 3.77 5.56
N SER A 114 -25.84 4.19 5.70
CA SER A 114 -26.27 5.57 5.43
C SER A 114 -25.54 6.61 6.29
N ARG A 115 -25.17 6.26 7.54
CA ARG A 115 -24.50 7.18 8.45
C ARG A 115 -23.05 7.41 8.04
N GLN A 116 -22.35 6.33 7.68
CA GLN A 116 -20.97 6.38 7.20
C GLN A 116 -20.91 7.00 5.80
N GLY A 117 -21.87 6.69 4.93
CA GLY A 117 -22.01 7.30 3.61
C GLY A 117 -22.24 8.81 3.68
N ALA A 118 -23.06 9.29 4.63
CA ALA A 118 -23.27 10.71 4.85
C ALA A 118 -21.98 11.44 5.30
N LYS A 119 -21.21 10.83 6.22
CA LYS A 119 -19.91 11.38 6.66
C LYS A 119 -18.92 11.51 5.49
N LEU A 120 -18.82 10.46 4.66
CA LEU A 120 -17.95 10.46 3.50
C LEU A 120 -18.38 11.52 2.47
N SER A 121 -19.67 11.58 2.17
CA SER A 121 -20.24 12.56 1.24
C SER A 121 -20.00 14.00 1.71
N GLN A 122 -20.11 14.24 3.02
CA GLN A 122 -19.80 15.54 3.62
C GLN A 122 -18.32 15.89 3.46
N ALA A 123 -17.40 14.95 3.72
CA ALA A 123 -15.98 15.18 3.56
C ALA A 123 -15.59 15.47 2.10
N LEU A 124 -16.17 14.75 1.13
CA LEU A 124 -16.00 15.02 -0.30
C LEU A 124 -16.49 16.42 -0.68
N ARG A 125 -17.67 16.83 -0.18
CA ARG A 125 -18.22 18.17 -0.41
C ARG A 125 -17.32 19.26 0.17
N SER A 126 -16.88 19.11 1.41
CA SER A 126 -15.96 20.07 2.05
C SER A 126 -14.62 20.15 1.32
N ALA A 127 -14.09 19.03 0.82
CA ALA A 127 -12.88 19.03 0.00
C ALA A 127 -13.07 19.80 -1.31
N ARG A 128 -14.23 19.71 -1.96
CA ARG A 128 -14.54 20.53 -3.15
C ARG A 128 -14.61 22.03 -2.87
N GLU A 129 -15.02 22.40 -1.67
CA GLU A 129 -14.95 23.78 -1.18
C GLU A 129 -13.52 24.21 -0.82
N GLY A 130 -12.51 23.37 -1.08
CA GLY A 130 -11.11 23.66 -0.78
C GLY A 130 -10.68 23.32 0.66
N LYS A 131 -11.53 22.66 1.45
CA LYS A 131 -11.24 22.37 2.87
C LYS A 131 -10.72 20.95 3.06
N ARG A 132 -9.57 20.81 3.71
CA ARG A 132 -9.08 19.50 4.17
C ARG A 132 -9.98 18.99 5.29
N THR A 133 -10.46 17.76 5.17
CA THR A 133 -11.43 17.19 6.12
C THR A 133 -10.95 15.82 6.58
N LEU A 134 -10.83 15.64 7.91
CA LEU A 134 -10.49 14.36 8.52
C LEU A 134 -11.76 13.74 9.11
N ILE A 135 -12.10 12.52 8.71
CA ILE A 135 -13.22 11.75 9.24
C ILE A 135 -12.75 10.38 9.73
N THR A 136 -13.58 9.77 10.57
CA THR A 136 -13.43 8.37 10.97
C THR A 136 -14.64 7.58 10.48
N LEU A 137 -14.38 6.52 9.73
CA LEU A 137 -15.32 5.49 9.31
C LEU A 137 -15.09 4.20 10.12
N GLY A 138 -16.07 3.30 10.13
CA GLY A 138 -16.10 2.13 11.01
C GLY A 138 -16.54 2.47 12.43
N ASN A 139 -17.17 1.50 13.10
CA ASN A 139 -17.74 1.70 14.45
C ASN A 139 -16.83 1.21 15.59
N ARG A 140 -15.90 0.27 15.32
CA ARG A 140 -15.01 -0.33 16.31
C ARG A 140 -13.66 -0.71 15.68
N GLU A 141 -12.63 -0.85 16.49
CA GLU A 141 -11.42 -1.56 16.07
C GLU A 141 -11.73 -3.04 15.83
N PRO A 142 -11.11 -3.71 14.83
CA PRO A 142 -10.09 -3.21 13.90
C PRO A 142 -10.67 -2.54 12.64
N GLU A 143 -11.99 -2.33 12.59
CA GLU A 143 -12.69 -1.82 11.39
C GLU A 143 -12.53 -0.32 11.20
N ARG A 144 -12.10 0.41 12.24
CA ARG A 144 -11.87 1.84 12.22
C ARG A 144 -10.91 2.23 11.10
N LEU A 145 -11.35 3.17 10.27
CA LEU A 145 -10.58 3.73 9.17
C LEU A 145 -10.57 5.25 9.28
N ILE A 146 -9.39 5.84 9.36
CA ILE A 146 -9.21 7.29 9.30
C ILE A 146 -9.10 7.68 7.84
N VAL A 147 -9.94 8.63 7.41
CA VAL A 147 -9.96 9.14 6.04
C VAL A 147 -9.69 10.63 6.06
N LEU A 148 -8.63 11.05 5.37
CA LEU A 148 -8.32 12.45 5.12
C LEU A 148 -8.67 12.78 3.66
N ALA A 149 -9.64 13.67 3.47
CA ALA A 149 -10.01 14.22 2.17
C ALA A 149 -9.25 15.53 1.93
N ILE A 150 -8.54 15.62 0.80
CA ILE A 150 -7.74 16.78 0.41
C ILE A 150 -8.19 17.27 -0.97
N PRO A 151 -8.45 18.59 -1.16
CA PRO A 151 -8.67 19.16 -2.49
C PRO A 151 -7.45 18.95 -3.40
N VAL A 152 -7.68 18.51 -4.63
CA VAL A 152 -6.66 18.43 -5.67
C VAL A 152 -7.07 19.33 -6.85
N PRO A 153 -6.47 20.52 -6.99
CA PRO A 153 -6.68 21.36 -8.17
C PRO A 153 -6.13 20.67 -9.41
N ARG A 154 -6.89 20.71 -10.53
CA ARG A 154 -6.44 20.12 -11.81
C ARG A 154 -5.39 20.96 -12.55
N SER A 155 -5.27 22.23 -12.19
CA SER A 155 -4.28 23.16 -12.70
C SER A 155 -4.00 24.22 -11.64
N SER A 156 -2.80 24.79 -11.64
CA SER A 156 -2.42 25.92 -10.79
C SER A 156 -3.31 27.15 -11.00
N THR A 157 -4.02 27.23 -12.13
CA THR A 157 -4.93 28.32 -12.50
C THR A 157 -6.41 27.98 -12.37
N ALA A 158 -6.75 26.72 -12.02
CA ALA A 158 -8.13 26.28 -11.91
C ALA A 158 -8.80 26.87 -10.68
N ARG A 159 -9.95 27.53 -10.88
CA ARG A 159 -10.75 28.13 -9.81
C ARG A 159 -11.66 27.13 -9.10
N THR A 160 -11.85 25.94 -9.67
CA THR A 160 -12.70 24.86 -9.16
C THR A 160 -11.88 23.61 -8.83
N VAL A 161 -12.22 22.98 -7.70
CA VAL A 161 -11.66 21.69 -7.29
C VAL A 161 -12.58 20.59 -7.82
N ASP A 162 -12.14 19.90 -8.86
CA ASP A 162 -12.89 18.80 -9.47
C ASP A 162 -12.44 17.42 -8.98
N CYS A 163 -11.30 17.37 -8.27
CA CYS A 163 -10.71 16.14 -7.76
C CYS A 163 -10.46 16.22 -6.25
N VAL A 164 -10.65 15.10 -5.57
CA VAL A 164 -10.39 14.94 -4.15
C VAL A 164 -9.47 13.73 -3.98
N ALA A 165 -8.39 13.90 -3.23
CA ALA A 165 -7.57 12.80 -2.76
C ALA A 165 -8.05 12.33 -1.38
N LEU A 166 -8.30 11.03 -1.24
CA LEU A 166 -8.62 10.38 0.02
C LEU A 166 -7.40 9.59 0.47
N PHE A 167 -6.84 9.92 1.63
CA PHE A 167 -5.83 9.13 2.32
C PHE A 167 -6.51 8.25 3.36
N LEU A 168 -6.28 6.96 3.27
CA LEU A 168 -6.86 5.89 4.06
C LEU A 168 -5.78 5.33 4.99
N SER A 169 -6.01 5.44 6.29
CA SER A 169 -5.06 4.95 7.29
C SER A 169 -5.78 4.19 8.39
N ARG A 170 -5.25 3.03 8.76
CA ARG A 170 -5.60 2.31 9.98
C ARG A 170 -4.52 2.61 11.02
N GLY A 171 -4.91 2.71 12.28
CA GLY A 171 -4.01 3.03 13.39
C GLY A 171 -3.00 1.92 13.76
N SER A 172 -2.60 1.06 12.81
CA SER A 172 -1.67 -0.04 13.04
C SER A 172 -0.28 0.28 12.49
N VAL A 173 0.72 0.20 13.36
CA VAL A 173 2.12 0.60 13.09
C VAL A 173 2.86 -0.39 12.17
N CYS A 174 2.31 -1.57 11.87
CA CYS A 174 3.06 -2.62 11.20
C CYS A 174 2.29 -3.30 10.06
N GLU A 175 2.47 -2.79 8.85
CA GLU A 175 2.34 -3.61 7.64
C GLU A 175 3.75 -3.96 7.12
N ASN A 176 4.29 -5.00 7.74
CA ASN A 176 5.31 -5.98 7.38
C ASN A 176 6.62 -5.61 6.66
N LEU A 177 6.72 -4.67 5.71
CA LEU A 177 7.99 -4.48 4.98
C LEU A 177 9.03 -3.69 5.75
N MET A 178 8.65 -2.52 6.27
CA MET A 178 9.60 -1.68 6.96
C MET A 178 10.06 -2.29 8.27
N LEU A 179 9.19 -3.10 8.90
CA LEU A 179 9.57 -3.91 10.04
C LEU A 179 10.58 -4.99 9.66
N ALA A 180 10.40 -5.68 8.52
CA ALA A 180 11.36 -6.67 8.03
C ALA A 180 12.72 -6.02 7.66
N SER A 181 12.71 -4.87 6.99
CA SER A 181 13.93 -4.11 6.67
C SER A 181 14.65 -3.64 7.93
N PHE A 182 13.91 -3.12 8.92
CA PHE A 182 14.43 -2.74 10.22
C PHE A 182 15.03 -3.94 10.96
N ALA A 183 14.33 -5.08 10.97
CA ALA A 183 14.80 -6.30 11.58
C ALA A 183 16.11 -6.80 10.94
N CYS A 184 16.20 -6.77 9.61
CA CYS A 184 17.40 -7.12 8.87
C CYS A 184 18.57 -6.19 9.22
N ALA A 185 18.35 -4.87 9.20
CA ALA A 185 19.36 -3.87 9.52
C ALA A 185 19.93 -4.03 10.95
N HIS A 186 19.09 -4.45 11.90
CA HIS A 186 19.47 -4.70 13.30
C HIS A 186 19.81 -6.16 13.63
N ARG A 187 19.82 -7.06 12.63
CA ARG A 187 20.07 -8.51 12.80
C ARG A 187 19.22 -9.13 13.90
N LEU A 188 17.94 -8.79 13.89
CA LEU A 188 16.97 -9.38 14.80
C LEU A 188 16.74 -10.85 14.44
N THR A 189 16.65 -11.68 15.46
CA THR A 189 16.24 -13.09 15.34
C THR A 189 14.75 -13.18 15.08
N TYR A 190 14.29 -14.32 14.58
CA TYR A 190 12.87 -14.59 14.40
C TYR A 190 12.04 -14.27 15.66
N MET A 191 12.49 -14.75 16.82
CA MET A 191 11.79 -14.49 18.09
C MET A 191 11.77 -13.01 18.49
N GLU A 192 12.83 -12.25 18.21
CA GLU A 192 12.84 -10.81 18.46
C GLU A 192 11.88 -10.06 17.53
N VAL A 193 11.77 -10.47 16.26
CA VAL A 193 10.81 -9.90 15.31
C VAL A 193 9.37 -10.18 15.75
N GLU A 194 9.07 -11.40 16.20
CA GLU A 194 7.75 -11.75 16.74
C GLU A 194 7.40 -10.90 17.97
N VAL A 195 8.32 -10.83 18.94
CA VAL A 195 8.14 -9.99 20.14
C VAL A 195 7.95 -8.52 19.75
N LEU A 196 8.73 -8.00 18.80
CA LEU A 196 8.61 -6.62 18.33
C LEU A 196 7.26 -6.33 17.68
N THR A 197 6.80 -7.25 16.83
CA THR A 197 5.51 -7.15 16.14
C THR A 197 4.37 -7.06 17.17
N MET A 198 4.41 -7.88 18.21
CA MET A 198 3.42 -7.85 19.29
C MET A 198 3.51 -6.57 20.14
N LEU A 199 4.72 -6.06 20.42
CA LEU A 199 4.89 -4.78 21.11
C LEU A 199 4.32 -3.61 20.29
N CYS A 200 4.47 -3.63 18.96
CA CYS A 200 3.87 -2.65 18.06
C CYS A 200 2.33 -2.76 17.94
N GLN A 201 1.75 -3.86 18.43
CA GLN A 201 0.31 -4.07 18.58
C GLN A 201 -0.18 -3.73 20.00
N ASP A 202 0.64 -3.03 20.79
CA ASP A 202 0.38 -2.65 22.18
C ASP A 202 0.19 -3.82 23.16
N LEU A 203 0.70 -5.03 22.84
CA LEU A 203 0.68 -6.15 23.77
C LEU A 203 1.71 -5.96 24.90
N THR A 204 1.28 -6.29 26.11
CA THR A 204 2.14 -6.29 27.31
C THR A 204 2.99 -7.56 27.40
N GLY A 205 4.10 -7.50 28.14
CA GLY A 205 4.98 -8.67 28.35
C GLY A 205 4.26 -9.97 28.77
N PRO A 206 3.30 -9.94 29.72
CA PRO A 206 2.51 -11.11 30.08
C PRO A 206 1.60 -11.62 28.96
N GLN A 207 1.01 -10.73 28.15
CA GLN A 207 0.20 -11.11 26.99
C GLN A 207 1.06 -11.76 25.90
N ILE A 208 2.26 -11.23 25.67
CA ILE A 208 3.25 -11.82 24.74
C ILE A 208 3.67 -13.21 25.23
N ALA A 209 3.96 -13.34 26.54
CA ALA A 209 4.33 -14.62 27.15
C ALA A 209 3.25 -15.68 26.94
N SER A 210 1.99 -15.33 27.19
CA SER A 210 0.84 -16.18 26.95
C SER A 210 0.70 -16.56 25.46
N ARG A 211 0.83 -15.58 24.55
CA ARG A 211 0.66 -15.80 23.10
C ARG A 211 1.76 -16.65 22.47
N LEU A 212 2.99 -16.52 22.97
CA LEU A 212 4.15 -17.31 22.53
C LEU A 212 4.33 -18.61 23.33
N ASN A 213 3.51 -18.86 24.34
CA ASN A 213 3.63 -19.99 25.27
C ASN A 213 5.02 -20.10 25.91
N ILE A 214 5.54 -18.99 26.41
CA ILE A 214 6.85 -18.90 27.09
C ILE A 214 6.72 -18.19 28.44
N GLN A 215 7.75 -18.27 29.28
CA GLN A 215 7.78 -17.54 30.55
C GLN A 215 7.93 -16.02 30.33
N VAL A 216 7.34 -15.22 31.23
CA VAL A 216 7.48 -13.75 31.23
C VAL A 216 8.95 -13.33 31.39
N SER A 217 9.77 -14.09 32.12
CA SER A 217 11.22 -13.91 32.23
C SER A 217 11.90 -14.00 30.85
N THR A 218 11.52 -14.98 30.03
CA THR A 218 12.04 -15.15 28.66
C THR A 218 11.66 -13.98 27.76
N VAL A 219 10.42 -13.49 27.85
CA VAL A 219 9.99 -12.27 27.13
C VAL A 219 10.85 -11.06 27.54
N ARG A 220 11.10 -10.87 28.83
CA ARG A 220 11.97 -9.78 29.31
C ARG A 220 13.40 -9.90 28.77
N THR A 221 13.94 -11.11 28.66
CA THR A 221 15.24 -11.37 28.03
C THR A 221 15.23 -10.99 26.55
N HIS A 222 14.21 -11.38 25.79
CA HIS A 222 14.07 -10.98 24.39
C HIS A 222 13.95 -9.45 24.23
N ILE A 223 13.14 -8.78 25.07
CA ILE A 223 13.00 -7.32 25.06
C ILE A 223 14.35 -6.65 25.34
N ARG A 224 15.12 -7.16 26.31
CA ARG A 224 16.44 -6.61 26.63
C ARG A 224 17.41 -6.79 25.47
N SER A 225 17.49 -7.98 24.88
CA SER A 225 18.31 -8.26 23.70
C SER A 225 17.95 -7.32 22.55
N LEU A 226 16.65 -7.14 22.33
CA LEU A 226 16.13 -6.30 21.27
C LEU A 226 16.52 -4.84 21.46
N CYS A 227 16.29 -4.25 22.63
CA CYS A 227 16.73 -2.89 22.97
C CYS A 227 18.25 -2.71 22.81
N CYS A 228 19.05 -3.74 23.17
CA CYS A 228 20.51 -3.71 22.95
C CYS A 228 20.87 -3.69 21.45
N LYS A 229 20.24 -4.53 20.63
CA LYS A 229 20.50 -4.60 19.17
C LYS A 229 20.03 -3.35 18.42
N THR A 230 18.95 -2.73 18.87
CA THR A 230 18.38 -1.51 18.27
C THR A 230 18.94 -0.23 18.88
N ARG A 231 19.80 -0.34 19.90
CA ARG A 231 20.32 0.79 20.69
C ARG A 231 19.21 1.67 21.27
N SER A 232 18.11 1.06 21.67
CA SER A 232 16.96 1.76 22.24
C SER A 232 17.03 1.72 23.76
N SER A 233 16.81 2.87 24.41
CA SER A 233 16.84 2.99 25.88
C SER A 233 15.62 2.36 26.56
N SER A 234 14.54 2.14 25.82
CA SER A 234 13.30 1.53 26.32
C SER A 234 12.48 0.96 25.16
N VAL A 235 11.50 0.11 25.52
CA VAL A 235 10.48 -0.37 24.57
C VAL A 235 9.73 0.81 23.92
N ARG A 236 9.41 1.85 24.71
CA ARG A 236 8.74 3.05 24.17
C ARG A 236 9.61 3.75 23.13
N ALA A 237 10.91 3.91 23.40
CA ALA A 237 11.84 4.53 22.45
C ALA A 237 11.92 3.73 21.15
N LEU A 238 12.02 2.40 21.26
CA LEU A 238 12.00 1.49 20.13
C LEU A 238 10.71 1.58 19.29
N VAL A 239 9.55 1.46 19.92
CA VAL A 239 8.25 1.56 19.22
C VAL A 239 8.11 2.94 18.56
N SER A 240 8.59 3.99 19.22
CA SER A 240 8.63 5.34 18.65
C SER A 240 9.54 5.42 17.42
N THR A 241 10.69 4.74 17.41
CA THR A 241 11.56 4.68 16.23
C THR A 241 10.86 3.97 15.06
N ILE A 242 10.16 2.87 15.34
CA ILE A 242 9.41 2.12 14.31
C ILE A 242 8.27 2.95 13.74
N ALA A 243 7.55 3.70 14.58
CA ALA A 243 6.49 4.59 14.14
C ALA A 243 6.96 5.73 13.22
N MET A 244 8.26 6.04 13.19
CA MET A 244 8.86 7.04 12.29
C MET A 244 9.36 6.43 10.96
N LEU A 245 9.27 5.11 10.79
CA LEU A 245 9.66 4.48 9.53
C LEU A 245 8.75 4.98 8.40
N PRO A 246 9.29 5.28 7.20
CA PRO A 246 8.48 5.65 6.05
C PRO A 246 7.37 4.63 5.78
N PRO A 247 6.12 5.03 5.55
CA PRO A 247 5.01 4.11 5.34
C PRO A 247 5.06 3.56 3.91
N LEU A 248 5.98 2.64 3.65
CA LEU A 248 6.13 1.97 2.36
C LEU A 248 5.49 0.58 2.40
N ARG A 249 4.78 0.23 1.32
CA ARG A 249 4.22 -1.10 1.12
C ARG A 249 5.34 -2.09 0.96
N GLY A 250 5.10 -3.28 1.52
CA GLY A 250 5.82 -4.49 1.14
C GLY A 250 5.57 -4.88 -0.29
N ARG A 251 6.34 -4.31 -1.21
CA ARG A 251 6.60 -5.02 -2.45
C ARG A 251 7.42 -6.24 -2.09
N ALA A 252 6.86 -7.44 -2.25
CA ALA A 252 7.68 -8.64 -2.37
C ALA A 252 8.72 -8.28 -3.43
N ALA A 253 9.99 -8.22 -3.02
CA ALA A 253 11.09 -7.95 -3.93
C ALA A 253 10.87 -8.81 -5.17
N VAL A 254 11.03 -8.19 -6.34
CA VAL A 254 11.04 -8.90 -7.61
C VAL A 254 12.12 -9.97 -7.51
N ASP A 255 11.69 -11.17 -7.11
CA ASP A 255 12.51 -12.34 -7.01
C ASP A 255 12.73 -12.79 -8.45
N LYS A 256 13.81 -12.26 -9.04
CA LYS A 256 14.62 -12.76 -10.17
C LYS A 256 15.39 -11.59 -10.81
N LEU A 257 16.52 -11.27 -10.19
CA LEU A 257 17.72 -10.94 -10.95
C LEU A 257 18.70 -12.11 -10.72
N GLN A 258 18.48 -13.17 -11.50
CA GLN A 258 19.53 -14.07 -11.96
C GLN A 258 19.68 -13.83 -13.46
#